data_AF-A0A919DB16-F1
#
_entry.id   AF-A0A919DB16-F1
#
_cell.length_a   1.000
_cell.length_b   1.000
_cell.length_c   1.000
_cell.angle_alpha   90.00
_cell.angle_beta   90.00
_cell.angle_gamma   90.00
#
_symmetry.space_group_name_H-M   'P 1'
#
loop_
_entity.id
_entity.type
_entity.pdbx_description
1 polymer ?
#
loop_
_entity_poly.entity_id
_entity_poly.type
_entity_poly.pdbx_seq_one_letter_code
_entity_poly.pdbx_strand_id
1 'polypeptide(L)'
;MFDLRSGADLRGLRPLALALSARQRHRGPDWSGVHAEPRALLVHERLAIVDPEGGAQPLKSADGALVLAVNGEIYNHRALRTEWHDYAFQSGSDCEVINAAYRGGGDPVDWLPRLNGIFAFALWDAGRGHVLIARDPLGVCPLYWGHDADGRLWVASEMKAIARVCDDVAPFPPGHVYDSERGEPVRYYHRAWRDYAATRGVEVPADELRAAFEAAVHRQLMSDVPYGVLLSGGLDSSLVAACAARFARQRIEDDDRSEAWWPRLHSFAIGLEGSPDLAAAQTVADALGTVHHGFRFTLEEGIDALPEVIRHIESYDVTTVRASTPMFLLARRIRAMGVKMVLSGEGSDEIFGGYLYFHKAPSAEEFHAETVRKLDALHQYDCLRANKAMMAWGVEARVPFLDLEFLDVAMRMDAAHKMVRPGRIEKAVLREAFAGALPDAILWRQKEQFSDGVGYGWIDGLKAHAERVVSDAEFAQAAERFPINPPQTKEAYLYRAIFERFYPGDACARTVPGGKSIACSSPAAIAWDAAFAQQADPSGRAVKDVHHAAA
;
A
#
# COMPACT_ATOMS: atom_id res chain seq x y z
N MET A 1 18.96 -3.69 -12.67
CA MET A 1 20.03 -4.70 -12.66
C MET A 1 21.35 -3.96 -12.56
N PHE A 2 22.18 -4.33 -11.59
CA PHE A 2 23.41 -3.66 -11.22
C PHE A 2 24.58 -4.65 -11.07
N ASP A 3 25.76 -4.14 -10.73
CA ASP A 3 27.01 -4.91 -10.55
C ASP A 3 27.40 -5.77 -11.76
N LEU A 4 27.15 -5.25 -12.95
CA LEU A 4 27.58 -5.92 -14.18
C LEU A 4 29.10 -5.90 -14.27
N ARG A 5 29.71 -7.09 -14.29
CA ARG A 5 31.16 -7.26 -14.46
C ARG A 5 31.62 -6.69 -15.80
N SER A 6 32.88 -6.23 -15.86
CA SER A 6 33.51 -5.82 -17.13
C SER A 6 33.44 -6.97 -18.14
N GLY A 7 32.84 -6.72 -19.31
CA GLY A 7 32.60 -7.74 -20.34
C GLY A 7 31.24 -8.47 -20.24
N ALA A 8 30.32 -8.03 -19.38
CA ALA A 8 28.95 -8.56 -19.35
C ALA A 8 28.29 -8.50 -20.74
N ASP A 9 27.67 -9.60 -21.17
CA ASP A 9 27.03 -9.67 -22.48
C ASP A 9 25.69 -8.91 -22.47
N LEU A 10 25.77 -7.60 -22.66
CA LEU A 10 24.58 -6.73 -22.76
C LEU A 10 23.63 -7.16 -23.88
N ARG A 11 24.11 -7.88 -24.91
CA ARG A 11 23.28 -8.39 -25.99
C ARG A 11 22.30 -9.46 -25.51
N GLY A 12 22.67 -10.27 -24.53
CA GLY A 12 21.78 -11.21 -23.85
C GLY A 12 21.00 -10.57 -22.70
N LEU A 13 21.65 -9.73 -21.89
CA LEU A 13 21.05 -9.17 -20.68
C LEU A 13 19.95 -8.13 -20.95
N ARG A 14 20.07 -7.33 -22.01
CA ARG A 14 19.06 -6.30 -22.32
C ARG A 14 17.71 -6.91 -22.73
N PRO A 15 17.64 -7.86 -23.68
CA PRO A 15 16.38 -8.55 -23.98
C PRO A 15 15.79 -9.26 -22.77
N LEU A 16 16.63 -9.88 -21.92
CA LEU A 16 16.18 -10.50 -20.68
C LEU A 16 15.52 -9.48 -19.74
N ALA A 17 16.19 -8.36 -19.45
CA ALA A 17 15.66 -7.33 -18.57
C ALA A 17 14.35 -6.72 -19.11
N LEU A 18 14.23 -6.50 -20.42
CA LEU A 18 12.99 -6.06 -21.06
C LEU A 18 11.86 -7.10 -20.90
N ALA A 19 12.17 -8.39 -21.07
CA ALA A 19 11.18 -9.46 -20.90
C ALA A 19 10.73 -9.63 -19.44
N LEU A 20 11.63 -9.44 -18.48
CA LEU A 20 11.30 -9.47 -17.06
C LEU A 20 10.50 -8.24 -16.63
N SER A 21 10.87 -7.05 -17.11
CA SER A 21 10.08 -5.81 -16.92
C SER A 21 8.67 -5.91 -17.50
N ALA A 22 8.51 -6.56 -18.65
CA ALA A 22 7.20 -6.77 -19.28
C ALA A 22 6.21 -7.52 -18.38
N ARG A 23 6.68 -8.34 -17.42
CA ARG A 23 5.82 -9.08 -16.47
C ARG A 23 5.14 -8.17 -15.45
N GLN A 24 5.58 -6.92 -15.32
CA GLN A 24 5.02 -5.89 -14.45
C GLN A 24 4.46 -4.70 -15.24
N ARG A 25 4.29 -4.83 -16.57
CA ARG A 25 3.77 -3.76 -17.44
C ARG A 25 2.34 -3.34 -17.09
N HIS A 26 1.55 -4.21 -16.45
CA HIS A 26 0.22 -3.83 -15.96
C HIS A 26 0.26 -2.62 -15.01
N ARG A 27 1.37 -2.41 -14.29
CA ARG A 27 1.57 -1.27 -13.40
C ARG A 27 1.83 0.04 -14.17
N GLY A 28 2.34 -0.05 -15.39
CA GLY A 28 2.78 1.08 -16.21
C GLY A 28 2.45 0.89 -17.68
N PRO A 29 1.16 0.93 -18.05
CA PRO A 29 0.71 0.58 -19.40
C PRO A 29 0.93 1.68 -20.45
N ASP A 30 1.31 2.89 -20.06
CA ASP A 30 1.28 4.05 -20.95
C ASP A 30 2.56 4.16 -21.79
N TRP A 31 3.72 3.77 -21.25
CA TRP A 31 5.00 3.78 -21.97
C TRP A 31 6.05 2.88 -21.33
N SER A 32 7.11 2.55 -22.06
CA SER A 32 8.28 1.83 -21.54
C SER A 32 9.57 2.57 -21.88
N GLY A 33 10.51 2.65 -20.93
CA GLY A 33 11.83 3.23 -21.14
C GLY A 33 12.95 2.30 -20.67
N VAL A 34 14.14 2.45 -21.28
CA VAL A 34 15.31 1.65 -20.92
C VAL A 34 16.57 2.48 -20.98
N HIS A 35 17.38 2.38 -19.93
CA HIS A 35 18.78 2.78 -19.93
C HIS A 35 19.64 1.52 -19.81
N ALA A 36 20.64 1.38 -20.68
CA ALA A 36 21.54 0.25 -20.68
C ALA A 36 22.97 0.72 -20.96
N GLU A 37 23.88 0.38 -20.07
CA GLU A 37 25.31 0.64 -20.19
C GLU A 37 26.10 -0.50 -19.53
N PRO A 38 27.45 -0.55 -19.65
CA PRO A 38 28.24 -1.71 -19.21
C PRO A 38 28.06 -2.14 -17.75
N ARG A 39 27.68 -1.23 -16.84
CA ARG A 39 27.58 -1.48 -15.40
C ARG A 39 26.15 -1.48 -14.84
N ALA A 40 25.18 -0.96 -15.60
CA ALA A 40 23.82 -0.79 -15.12
C ALA A 40 22.78 -0.95 -16.23
N LEU A 41 21.64 -1.55 -15.88
CA LEU A 41 20.46 -1.62 -16.73
C LEU A 41 19.21 -1.32 -15.92
N LEU A 42 18.52 -0.25 -16.32
CA LEU A 42 17.25 0.19 -15.73
C LEU A 42 16.17 0.14 -16.81
N VAL A 43 15.09 -0.58 -16.54
CA VAL A 43 13.88 -0.59 -17.38
C VAL A 43 12.74 -0.06 -16.53
N HIS A 44 11.92 0.82 -17.11
CA HIS A 44 10.77 1.41 -16.46
C HIS A 44 9.52 1.19 -17.33
N GLU A 45 8.40 0.83 -16.70
CA GLU A 45 7.08 0.81 -17.31
C GLU A 45 6.28 1.91 -16.62
N ARG A 46 5.74 2.87 -17.39
CA ARG A 46 5.18 4.12 -16.87
C ARG A 46 3.66 4.11 -16.88
N LEU A 47 3.07 4.46 -15.74
CA LEU A 47 1.73 5.02 -15.65
C LEU A 47 1.91 6.54 -15.51
N ALA A 48 1.48 7.31 -16.51
CA ALA A 48 1.67 8.74 -16.52
C ALA A 48 0.56 9.42 -15.69
N ILE A 49 0.92 9.93 -14.51
CA ILE A 49 0.07 10.69 -13.58
C ILE A 49 0.44 12.18 -13.56
N VAL A 50 1.69 12.50 -13.21
CA VAL A 50 2.25 13.86 -13.22
C VAL A 50 3.20 14.05 -14.40
N ASP A 51 3.13 15.22 -15.04
CA ASP A 51 3.87 15.59 -16.25
C ASP A 51 3.82 14.51 -17.35
N PRO A 52 2.64 14.22 -17.93
CA PRO A 52 2.51 13.15 -18.93
C PRO A 52 3.42 13.34 -20.15
N GLU A 53 3.68 14.59 -20.55
CA GLU A 53 4.50 14.95 -21.72
C GLU A 53 6.01 14.81 -21.46
N GLY A 54 6.51 15.28 -20.31
CA GLY A 54 7.95 15.37 -20.01
C GLY A 54 8.50 14.31 -19.05
N GLY A 55 7.67 13.67 -18.24
CA GLY A 55 8.12 12.80 -17.13
C GLY A 55 8.54 11.37 -17.51
N ALA A 56 8.96 11.13 -18.76
CA ALA A 56 9.39 9.82 -19.21
C ALA A 56 10.61 9.32 -18.41
N GLN A 57 10.58 8.04 -18.03
CA GLN A 57 11.62 7.42 -17.21
C GLN A 57 12.35 6.30 -17.98
N PRO A 58 13.62 5.98 -17.67
CA PRO A 58 14.44 6.54 -16.59
C PRO A 58 14.77 8.04 -16.73
N LEU A 59 14.59 8.80 -15.65
CA LEU A 59 14.91 10.23 -15.57
C LEU A 59 16.42 10.43 -15.59
N LYS A 60 16.88 11.42 -16.34
CA LYS A 60 18.32 11.73 -16.49
C LYS A 60 18.62 13.15 -16.04
N SER A 61 19.73 13.34 -15.36
CA SER A 61 20.27 14.69 -15.14
C SER A 61 20.69 15.34 -16.47
N ALA A 62 20.84 16.67 -16.49
CA ALA A 62 21.22 17.44 -17.68
C ALA A 62 22.51 16.92 -18.38
N ASP A 63 23.47 16.44 -17.60
CA ASP A 63 24.73 15.84 -18.06
C ASP A 63 24.62 14.35 -18.42
N GLY A 64 23.46 13.73 -18.18
CA GLY A 64 23.19 12.30 -18.37
C GLY A 64 23.87 11.38 -17.35
N ALA A 65 24.57 11.92 -16.35
CA ALA A 65 25.38 11.13 -15.41
C ALA A 65 24.54 10.39 -14.36
N LEU A 66 23.40 10.95 -13.95
CA LEU A 66 22.44 10.31 -13.06
C LEU A 66 21.30 9.71 -13.89
N VAL A 67 20.93 8.48 -13.57
CA VAL A 67 19.83 7.75 -14.20
C VAL A 67 18.94 7.16 -13.11
N LEU A 68 17.69 7.58 -13.08
CA LEU A 68 16.75 7.29 -11.99
C LEU A 68 15.49 6.61 -12.55
N ALA A 69 15.09 5.50 -11.95
CA ALA A 69 13.80 4.86 -12.18
C ALA A 69 13.01 4.81 -10.88
N VAL A 70 11.78 5.33 -10.89
CA VAL A 70 10.91 5.48 -9.72
C VAL A 70 9.52 4.93 -9.99
N ASN A 71 9.00 4.20 -9.02
CA ASN A 71 7.57 3.92 -8.87
C ASN A 71 7.08 4.65 -7.63
N GLY A 72 6.35 5.75 -7.78
CA GLY A 72 5.96 6.58 -6.65
C GLY A 72 5.55 7.99 -7.02
N GLU A 73 5.26 8.75 -5.97
CA GLU A 73 4.83 10.15 -5.97
C GLU A 73 5.53 10.88 -4.82
N ILE A 74 6.19 12.00 -5.12
CA ILE A 74 6.81 12.90 -4.13
C ILE A 74 5.94 14.15 -3.96
N TYR A 75 4.99 14.09 -3.02
CA TYR A 75 3.95 15.11 -2.84
C TYR A 75 4.49 16.51 -2.51
N ASN A 76 5.67 16.60 -1.88
CA ASN A 76 6.31 17.89 -1.57
C ASN A 76 7.32 18.37 -2.64
N HIS A 77 7.33 17.80 -3.84
CA HIS A 77 8.33 18.10 -4.86
C HIS A 77 8.41 19.59 -5.25
N ARG A 78 7.30 20.34 -5.25
CA ARG A 78 7.30 21.78 -5.59
C ARG A 78 8.12 22.61 -4.59
N ALA A 79 8.02 22.29 -3.30
CA ALA A 79 8.82 22.93 -2.26
C ALA A 79 10.29 22.54 -2.39
N LEU A 80 10.58 21.25 -2.62
CA LEU A 80 11.95 20.75 -2.80
C LEU A 80 12.62 21.33 -4.06
N ARG A 81 11.88 21.53 -5.16
CA ARG A 81 12.39 22.21 -6.38
C ARG A 81 12.78 23.66 -6.12
N THR A 82 12.03 24.36 -5.26
CA THR A 82 12.34 25.74 -4.88
C THR A 82 13.61 25.79 -4.03
N GLU A 83 13.79 24.84 -3.12
CA GLU A 83 14.99 24.76 -2.30
C GLU A 83 16.22 24.35 -3.13
N TRP A 84 16.11 23.27 -3.91
CA TRP A 84 17.19 22.70 -4.72
C TRP A 84 17.24 23.31 -6.13
N HIS A 85 17.05 24.62 -6.21
CA HIS A 85 17.00 25.39 -7.46
C HIS A 85 18.32 25.37 -8.25
N ASP A 86 19.44 25.05 -7.61
CA ASP A 86 20.75 24.89 -8.27
C ASP A 86 20.82 23.65 -9.19
N TYR A 87 19.91 22.69 -9.01
CA TYR A 87 19.81 21.54 -9.90
C TYR A 87 19.03 21.92 -11.16
N ALA A 88 19.63 21.70 -12.33
CA ALA A 88 18.98 21.92 -13.62
C ALA A 88 17.95 20.81 -13.91
N PHE A 89 16.71 21.00 -13.46
CA PHE A 89 15.59 20.10 -13.74
C PHE A 89 15.29 20.00 -15.24
N GLN A 90 15.08 18.78 -15.73
CA GLN A 90 14.83 18.43 -17.13
C GLN A 90 13.36 18.11 -17.41
N SER A 91 12.57 17.87 -16.36
CA SER A 91 11.14 17.51 -16.44
C SER A 91 10.31 18.21 -15.37
N GLY A 92 8.99 18.16 -15.52
CA GLY A 92 8.01 18.53 -14.50
C GLY A 92 7.70 17.38 -13.52
N SER A 93 8.23 16.17 -13.76
CA SER A 93 7.98 15.01 -12.89
C SER A 93 8.38 15.30 -11.44
N ASP A 94 7.47 14.99 -10.53
CA ASP A 94 7.67 15.02 -9.08
C ASP A 94 8.92 14.22 -8.64
N CYS A 95 9.20 13.09 -9.30
CA CYS A 95 10.28 12.18 -8.97
C CYS A 95 11.70 12.73 -9.22
N GLU A 96 11.87 13.76 -10.07
CA GLU A 96 13.21 14.25 -10.44
C GLU A 96 13.94 14.92 -9.27
N VAL A 97 13.23 15.36 -8.23
CA VAL A 97 13.83 15.91 -7.01
C VAL A 97 14.77 14.94 -6.30
N ILE A 98 14.65 13.62 -6.54
CA ILE A 98 15.60 12.62 -6.05
C ILE A 98 16.98 12.80 -6.68
N ASN A 99 17.06 13.12 -7.98
CA ASN A 99 18.34 13.43 -8.62
C ASN A 99 18.94 14.73 -8.06
N ALA A 100 18.11 15.73 -7.78
CA ALA A 100 18.54 16.99 -7.17
C ALA A 100 19.10 16.77 -5.76
N ALA A 101 18.39 16.00 -4.92
CA ALA A 101 18.83 15.63 -3.58
C ALA A 101 20.18 14.90 -3.60
N TYR A 102 20.29 13.86 -4.44
CA TYR A 102 21.52 13.08 -4.58
C TYR A 102 22.69 13.95 -5.09
N ARG A 103 22.44 14.85 -6.06
CA ARG A 103 23.47 15.75 -6.61
C ARG A 103 23.93 16.80 -5.60
N GLY A 104 23.04 17.25 -4.71
CA GLY A 104 23.36 18.16 -3.62
C GLY A 104 24.38 17.60 -2.63
N GLY A 105 24.63 16.28 -2.67
CA GLY A 105 25.55 15.58 -1.78
C GLY A 105 24.96 15.30 -0.41
N GLY A 106 25.82 14.90 0.53
CA GLY A 106 25.41 14.44 1.86
C GLY A 106 25.02 12.96 1.90
N ASP A 107 24.76 12.47 3.10
CA ASP A 107 24.37 11.08 3.32
C ASP A 107 22.90 10.87 2.90
N PRO A 108 22.57 9.83 2.11
CA PRO A 108 21.18 9.46 1.81
C PRO A 108 20.26 9.39 3.03
N VAL A 109 20.78 8.99 4.19
CA VAL A 109 19.98 8.92 5.42
C VAL A 109 19.47 10.29 5.91
N ASP A 110 20.10 11.39 5.49
CA ASP A 110 19.75 12.74 5.92
C ASP A 110 18.68 13.38 5.03
N TRP A 111 18.73 13.13 3.71
CA TRP A 111 17.78 13.75 2.77
C TRP A 111 16.58 12.88 2.43
N LEU A 112 16.67 11.54 2.53
CA LEU A 112 15.52 10.66 2.30
C LEU A 112 14.33 10.94 3.23
N PRO A 113 14.51 11.24 4.53
CA PRO A 113 13.41 11.63 5.41
C PRO A 113 12.68 12.91 5.00
N ARG A 114 13.26 13.71 4.10
CA ARG A 114 12.69 14.97 3.61
C ARG A 114 11.72 14.77 2.45
N LEU A 115 11.71 13.59 1.84
CA LEU A 115 10.76 13.23 0.79
C LEU A 115 9.42 12.85 1.45
N ASN A 116 8.41 13.71 1.31
CA ASN A 116 7.04 13.36 1.69
C ASN A 116 6.36 12.72 0.48
N GLY A 117 6.26 11.39 0.48
CA GLY A 117 5.82 10.65 -0.68
C GLY A 117 5.73 9.15 -0.44
N ILE A 118 5.19 8.45 -1.43
CA ILE A 118 5.25 6.99 -1.55
C ILE A 118 6.17 6.68 -2.71
N PHE A 119 7.16 5.80 -2.54
CA PHE A 119 8.18 5.60 -3.56
C PHE A 119 8.94 4.30 -3.38
N ALA A 120 9.36 3.75 -4.51
CA ALA A 120 10.45 2.81 -4.61
C ALA A 120 11.29 3.21 -5.82
N PHE A 121 12.59 3.44 -5.61
CA PHE A 121 13.46 3.86 -6.70
C PHE A 121 14.78 3.09 -6.74
N ALA A 122 15.38 3.11 -7.92
CA ALA A 122 16.78 2.79 -8.11
C ALA A 122 17.45 3.90 -8.94
N LEU A 123 18.58 4.39 -8.45
CA LEU A 123 19.40 5.43 -9.04
C LEU A 123 20.77 4.86 -9.38
N TRP A 124 21.25 5.19 -10.58
CA TRP A 124 22.59 4.91 -11.05
C TRP A 124 23.35 6.20 -11.29
N ASP A 125 24.54 6.30 -10.71
CA ASP A 125 25.50 7.36 -10.96
C ASP A 125 26.64 6.79 -11.80
N ALA A 126 26.66 7.15 -13.08
CA ALA A 126 27.66 6.67 -14.03
C ALA A 126 29.07 7.20 -13.74
N GLY A 127 29.18 8.39 -13.15
CA GLY A 127 30.46 9.03 -12.86
C GLY A 127 31.22 8.32 -11.74
N ARG A 128 30.49 7.90 -10.69
CA ARG A 128 31.04 7.12 -9.57
C ARG A 128 30.95 5.61 -9.80
N GLY A 129 30.08 5.19 -10.72
CA GLY A 129 29.68 3.80 -10.87
C GLY A 129 28.98 3.27 -9.61
N HIS A 130 28.07 4.09 -9.09
CA HIS A 130 27.44 3.96 -7.77
C HIS A 130 25.94 3.72 -7.90
N VAL A 131 25.38 2.86 -7.03
CA VAL A 131 23.96 2.49 -7.01
C VAL A 131 23.33 2.92 -5.70
N LEU A 132 22.17 3.57 -5.79
CA LEU A 132 21.33 3.88 -4.65
C LEU A 132 19.92 3.32 -4.87
N ILE A 133 19.42 2.54 -3.93
CA ILE A 133 18.07 1.96 -3.96
C ILE A 133 17.38 2.35 -2.67
N ALA A 134 16.18 2.92 -2.73
CA ALA A 134 15.41 3.21 -1.52
C ALA A 134 13.93 2.93 -1.70
N ARG A 135 13.27 2.71 -0.57
CA ARG A 135 11.83 2.46 -0.47
C ARG A 135 11.24 3.37 0.59
N ASP A 136 10.02 3.83 0.38
CA ASP A 136 9.31 4.76 1.27
C ASP A 136 9.16 4.20 2.70
N PRO A 137 8.97 5.08 3.70
CA PRO A 137 8.96 4.74 5.12
C PRO A 137 8.10 3.55 5.53
N LEU A 138 6.92 3.41 4.92
CA LEU A 138 5.93 2.38 5.28
C LEU A 138 5.76 1.28 4.23
N GLY A 139 6.53 1.38 3.13
CA GLY A 139 6.53 0.40 2.05
C GLY A 139 5.22 0.36 1.29
N VAL A 140 4.58 1.52 1.10
CA VAL A 140 3.36 1.67 0.29
C VAL A 140 3.64 1.23 -1.15
N CYS A 141 4.76 1.67 -1.71
CA CYS A 141 5.25 1.18 -2.99
C CYS A 141 6.00 -0.15 -2.77
N PRO A 142 5.70 -1.22 -3.54
CA PRO A 142 6.40 -2.48 -3.41
C PRO A 142 7.77 -2.43 -4.12
N LEU A 143 8.74 -3.11 -3.52
CA LEU A 143 10.07 -3.30 -4.09
C LEU A 143 10.63 -4.64 -3.61
N TYR A 144 11.21 -5.39 -4.54
CA TYR A 144 11.87 -6.67 -4.32
C TYR A 144 13.28 -6.60 -4.89
N TRP A 145 14.17 -7.36 -4.27
CA TRP A 145 15.56 -7.49 -4.71
C TRP A 145 16.04 -8.94 -4.57
N GLY A 146 17.16 -9.26 -5.20
CA GLY A 146 17.82 -10.55 -5.13
C GLY A 146 19.00 -10.62 -6.09
N HIS A 147 19.69 -11.75 -6.11
CA HIS A 147 20.88 -12.00 -6.90
C HIS A 147 20.68 -13.17 -7.84
N ASP A 148 21.17 -13.02 -9.08
CA ASP A 148 21.24 -14.16 -10.00
C ASP A 148 22.45 -15.06 -9.69
N ALA A 149 22.58 -16.17 -10.44
CA ALA A 149 23.68 -17.12 -10.30
C ALA A 149 25.08 -16.51 -10.55
N ASP A 150 25.17 -15.37 -11.24
CA ASP A 150 26.42 -14.65 -11.46
C ASP A 150 26.73 -13.62 -10.34
N GLY A 151 25.83 -13.49 -9.37
CA GLY A 151 25.90 -12.54 -8.26
C GLY A 151 25.44 -11.13 -8.63
N ARG A 152 24.75 -10.93 -9.76
CA ARG A 152 24.27 -9.61 -10.17
C ARG A 152 23.07 -9.22 -9.33
N LEU A 153 23.02 -7.97 -8.88
CA LEU A 153 21.88 -7.43 -8.14
C LEU A 153 20.70 -7.11 -9.09
N TRP A 154 19.55 -7.71 -8.82
CA TRP A 154 18.27 -7.44 -9.47
C TRP A 154 17.32 -6.74 -8.51
N VAL A 155 16.56 -5.79 -9.04
CA VAL A 155 15.56 -5.01 -8.29
C VAL A 155 14.33 -4.85 -9.19
N ALA A 156 13.14 -5.03 -8.63
CA ALA A 156 11.88 -4.85 -9.35
C ALA A 156 10.73 -4.49 -8.41
N SER A 157 9.68 -3.84 -8.90
CA SER A 157 8.50 -3.52 -8.09
C SER A 157 7.75 -4.76 -7.63
N GLU A 158 7.75 -5.82 -8.43
CA GLU A 158 7.03 -7.07 -8.13
C GLU A 158 7.95 -8.28 -8.28
N MET A 159 7.82 -9.23 -7.35
CA MET A 159 8.62 -10.46 -7.30
C MET A 159 8.54 -11.26 -8.60
N LYS A 160 7.40 -11.27 -9.30
CA LYS A 160 7.22 -11.95 -10.61
C LYS A 160 8.22 -11.58 -11.68
N ALA A 161 8.79 -10.38 -11.62
CA ALA A 161 9.81 -9.96 -12.55
C ALA A 161 11.11 -10.75 -12.33
N ILE A 162 11.48 -11.07 -11.08
CA ILE A 162 12.82 -11.56 -10.74
C ILE A 162 12.85 -12.94 -10.04
N ALA A 163 11.73 -13.47 -9.59
CA ALA A 163 11.65 -14.74 -8.83
C ALA A 163 12.22 -15.98 -9.55
N ARG A 164 12.28 -15.96 -10.88
CA ARG A 164 12.80 -17.08 -11.68
C ARG A 164 14.28 -16.92 -12.06
N VAL A 165 14.87 -15.78 -11.73
CA VAL A 165 16.29 -15.50 -11.96
C VAL A 165 17.06 -15.33 -10.65
N CYS A 166 16.37 -15.00 -9.56
CA CYS A 166 16.98 -14.82 -8.24
C CYS A 166 16.51 -15.90 -7.26
N ASP A 167 17.44 -16.73 -6.80
CA ASP A 167 17.16 -17.82 -5.83
C ASP A 167 16.92 -17.29 -4.41
N ASP A 168 17.36 -16.06 -4.11
CA ASP A 168 17.30 -15.39 -2.81
C ASP A 168 16.32 -14.20 -2.80
N VAL A 169 15.36 -14.15 -3.74
CA VAL A 169 14.41 -13.03 -3.86
C VAL A 169 13.74 -12.69 -2.53
N ALA A 170 13.76 -11.42 -2.16
CA ALA A 170 13.19 -10.92 -0.92
C ALA A 170 12.53 -9.54 -1.13
N PRO A 171 11.57 -9.13 -0.28
CA PRO A 171 11.12 -7.75 -0.24
C PRO A 171 12.27 -6.83 0.20
N PHE A 172 12.46 -5.72 -0.49
CA PHE A 172 13.37 -4.67 -0.02
C PHE A 172 12.73 -3.95 1.18
N PRO A 173 13.45 -3.73 2.29
CA PRO A 173 12.84 -3.26 3.53
C PRO A 173 12.27 -1.82 3.42
N PRO A 174 11.07 -1.53 3.97
CA PRO A 174 10.52 -0.17 4.04
C PRO A 174 11.39 0.79 4.84
N GLY A 175 11.45 2.07 4.44
CA GLY A 175 12.19 3.09 5.17
C GLY A 175 13.70 2.84 5.23
N HIS A 176 14.23 2.08 4.26
CA HIS A 176 15.65 1.77 4.12
C HIS A 176 16.20 2.27 2.78
N VAL A 177 17.52 2.46 2.78
CA VAL A 177 18.33 2.76 1.60
C VAL A 177 19.47 1.77 1.50
N TYR A 178 19.70 1.24 0.32
CA TYR A 178 20.90 0.50 -0.03
C TYR A 178 21.77 1.42 -0.85
N ASP A 179 23.00 1.58 -0.39
CA ASP A 179 24.07 2.33 -1.02
C ASP A 179 25.19 1.32 -1.34
N SER A 180 25.60 1.22 -2.60
CA SER A 180 26.57 0.20 -3.02
C SER A 180 27.97 0.39 -2.40
N GLU A 181 28.30 1.57 -1.85
CA GLU A 181 29.53 1.76 -1.07
C GLU A 181 29.41 1.13 0.33
N ARG A 182 28.19 1.03 0.88
CA ARG A 182 27.93 0.35 2.16
C ARG A 182 27.71 -1.14 2.00
N GLY A 183 27.06 -1.54 0.90
CA GLY A 183 26.78 -2.94 0.59
C GLY A 183 25.64 -3.57 1.40
N GLU A 184 24.96 -2.82 2.27
CA GLU A 184 23.81 -3.30 3.05
C GLU A 184 22.69 -2.24 3.15
N PRO A 185 21.41 -2.64 3.30
CA PRO A 185 20.32 -1.71 3.54
C PRO A 185 20.42 -1.06 4.94
N VAL A 186 20.37 0.27 4.98
CA VAL A 186 20.38 1.06 6.21
C VAL A 186 19.03 1.75 6.38
N ARG A 187 18.46 1.69 7.59
CA ARG A 187 17.21 2.38 7.92
C ARG A 187 17.44 3.89 7.99
N TYR A 188 16.74 4.66 7.16
CA TYR A 188 16.73 6.13 7.22
C TYR A 188 15.52 6.67 7.98
N TYR A 189 14.42 5.92 8.05
CA TYR A 189 13.19 6.39 8.68
C TYR A 189 13.16 6.11 10.18
N HIS A 190 13.42 7.17 10.96
CA HIS A 190 13.36 7.19 12.42
C HIS A 190 12.38 8.27 12.89
N ARG A 191 11.57 7.94 13.91
CA ARG A 191 10.59 8.86 14.49
C ARG A 191 10.49 8.64 16.00
N ALA A 192 10.46 9.74 16.75
CA ALA A 192 10.38 9.72 18.21
C ALA A 192 9.10 9.04 18.70
N TRP A 193 7.98 9.22 17.99
CA TRP A 193 6.69 8.62 18.35
C TRP A 193 6.68 7.09 18.31
N ARG A 194 7.74 6.42 17.84
CA ARG A 194 7.85 4.95 17.91
C ARG A 194 8.08 4.43 19.33
N ASP A 195 8.54 5.29 20.23
CA ASP A 195 8.65 5.01 21.66
C ASP A 195 7.45 5.63 22.39
N TYR A 196 6.67 4.80 23.09
CA TYR A 196 5.52 5.27 23.85
C TYR A 196 5.92 6.33 24.88
N ALA A 197 7.12 6.25 25.48
CA ALA A 197 7.62 7.23 26.44
C ALA A 197 7.67 8.65 25.86
N ALA A 198 7.91 8.80 24.55
CA ALA A 198 7.94 10.09 23.86
C ALA A 198 6.53 10.66 23.54
N THR A 199 5.48 9.84 23.65
CA THR A 199 4.09 10.21 23.34
C THR A 199 3.19 10.32 24.57
N ARG A 200 3.65 9.81 25.72
CA ARG A 200 2.88 9.77 26.97
C ARG A 200 2.50 11.18 27.43
N GLY A 201 1.21 11.39 27.69
CA GLY A 201 0.62 12.66 28.10
C GLY A 201 0.46 13.70 26.99
N VAL A 202 0.82 13.38 25.74
CA VAL A 202 0.69 14.32 24.63
C VAL A 202 -0.77 14.35 24.13
N GLU A 203 -1.40 15.51 24.33
CA GLU A 203 -2.70 15.81 23.75
C GLU A 203 -2.53 16.39 22.35
N VAL A 204 -3.38 15.97 21.41
CA VAL A 204 -3.47 16.56 20.06
C VAL A 204 -4.89 17.10 19.89
N PRO A 205 -5.07 18.43 19.76
CA PRO A 205 -6.36 19.04 19.53
C PRO A 205 -7.08 18.49 18.28
N ALA A 206 -8.41 18.43 18.36
CA ALA A 206 -9.25 17.90 17.29
C ALA A 206 -9.13 18.68 15.98
N ASP A 207 -8.98 20.00 16.06
CA ASP A 207 -8.75 20.90 14.92
C ASP A 207 -7.37 20.70 14.30
N GLU A 208 -6.32 20.46 15.11
CA GLU A 208 -5.00 20.12 14.60
C GLU A 208 -5.00 18.78 13.87
N LEU A 209 -5.64 17.74 14.44
CA LEU A 209 -5.74 16.43 13.81
C LEU A 209 -6.49 16.52 12.46
N ARG A 210 -7.60 17.26 12.45
CA ARG A 210 -8.39 17.51 11.24
C ARG A 210 -7.58 18.26 10.19
N ALA A 211 -6.91 19.35 10.57
CA ALA A 211 -6.12 20.16 9.65
C ALA A 211 -4.96 19.37 9.03
N ALA A 212 -4.28 18.54 9.85
CA ALA A 212 -3.21 17.67 9.37
C ALA A 212 -3.72 16.64 8.35
N PHE A 213 -4.90 16.04 8.60
CA PHE A 213 -5.48 15.08 7.66
C PHE A 213 -6.00 15.77 6.38
N GLU A 214 -6.64 16.93 6.49
CA GLU A 214 -7.07 17.72 5.34
C GLU A 214 -5.86 18.12 4.47
N ALA A 215 -4.73 18.49 5.08
CA ALA A 215 -3.49 18.79 4.38
C ALA A 215 -2.89 17.56 3.69
N ALA A 216 -2.93 16.39 4.33
CA ALA A 216 -2.49 15.13 3.72
C ALA A 216 -3.33 14.77 2.48
N VAL A 217 -4.66 14.89 2.56
CA VAL A 217 -5.54 14.65 1.41
C VAL A 217 -5.27 15.66 0.29
N HIS A 218 -5.11 16.94 0.63
CA HIS A 218 -4.79 18.00 -0.34
C HIS A 218 -3.47 17.72 -1.07
N ARG A 219 -2.38 17.41 -0.35
CA ARG A 219 -1.11 17.02 -0.98
C ARG A 219 -1.25 15.86 -1.97
N GLN A 220 -2.03 14.84 -1.60
CA GLN A 220 -2.16 13.63 -2.40
C GLN A 220 -3.16 13.75 -3.57
N LEU A 221 -3.79 14.89 -3.74
CA LEU A 221 -4.63 15.18 -4.91
C LEU A 221 -3.81 15.68 -6.12
N MET A 222 -2.48 15.85 -5.98
CA MET A 222 -1.53 16.16 -7.06
C MET A 222 -1.64 15.23 -8.27
N SER A 223 -2.17 15.68 -9.41
CA SER A 223 -2.39 14.84 -10.60
C SER A 223 -2.70 15.68 -11.85
N ASP A 224 -2.10 15.30 -13.00
CA ASP A 224 -2.47 15.86 -14.33
C ASP A 224 -3.48 14.98 -15.08
N VAL A 225 -4.03 13.95 -14.43
CA VAL A 225 -4.96 12.97 -15.01
C VAL A 225 -6.21 12.75 -14.15
N PRO A 226 -7.29 12.15 -14.69
CA PRO A 226 -8.49 11.86 -13.91
C PRO A 226 -8.19 10.95 -12.71
N TYR A 227 -8.72 11.37 -11.56
CA TYR A 227 -8.67 10.62 -10.30
C TYR A 227 -10.06 10.42 -9.69
N GLY A 228 -10.14 9.57 -8.68
CA GLY A 228 -11.36 9.38 -7.87
C GLY A 228 -11.06 8.94 -6.44
N VAL A 229 -12.08 8.45 -5.75
CA VAL A 229 -11.95 7.91 -4.39
C VAL A 229 -12.58 6.53 -4.28
N LEU A 230 -11.94 5.64 -3.52
CA LEU A 230 -12.57 4.41 -3.06
C LEU A 230 -13.52 4.76 -1.91
N LEU A 231 -14.76 4.29 -1.97
CA LEU A 231 -15.80 4.63 -1.01
C LEU A 231 -16.56 3.37 -0.57
N SER A 232 -16.26 2.85 0.61
CA SER A 232 -16.94 1.68 1.19
C SER A 232 -18.12 2.05 2.09
N GLY A 233 -18.31 3.34 2.41
CA GLY A 233 -19.26 3.78 3.42
C GLY A 233 -18.85 3.48 4.87
N GLY A 234 -17.62 3.00 5.08
CA GLY A 234 -16.96 3.00 6.39
C GLY A 234 -16.39 4.38 6.72
N LEU A 235 -16.05 4.63 7.98
CA LEU A 235 -15.53 5.92 8.45
C LEU A 235 -14.37 6.44 7.58
N ASP A 236 -13.37 5.61 7.34
CA ASP A 236 -12.07 6.04 6.82
C ASP A 236 -12.13 6.51 5.36
N SER A 237 -12.72 5.68 4.50
CA SER A 237 -12.93 6.01 3.09
C SER A 237 -13.88 7.19 2.92
N SER A 238 -14.87 7.33 3.82
CA SER A 238 -15.80 8.46 3.83
C SER A 238 -15.12 9.77 4.22
N LEU A 239 -14.20 9.76 5.18
CA LEU A 239 -13.42 10.96 5.55
C LEU A 239 -12.47 11.38 4.43
N VAL A 240 -11.79 10.43 3.79
CA VAL A 240 -10.99 10.72 2.58
C VAL A 240 -11.85 11.35 1.50
N ALA A 241 -13.02 10.76 1.21
CA ALA A 241 -13.95 11.29 0.20
C ALA A 241 -14.47 12.69 0.56
N ALA A 242 -14.79 12.95 1.83
CA ALA A 242 -15.27 14.26 2.29
C ALA A 242 -14.19 15.34 2.13
N CYS A 243 -12.96 15.05 2.55
CA CYS A 243 -11.82 15.94 2.34
C CYS A 243 -11.55 16.16 0.85
N ALA A 244 -11.51 15.10 0.05
CA ALA A 244 -11.26 15.20 -1.38
C ALA A 244 -12.34 16.03 -2.09
N ALA A 245 -13.61 15.83 -1.75
CA ALA A 245 -14.73 16.59 -2.33
C ALA A 245 -14.62 18.10 -2.06
N ARG A 246 -14.00 18.50 -0.94
CA ARG A 246 -13.76 19.92 -0.61
C ARG A 246 -12.78 20.58 -1.57
N PHE A 247 -11.75 19.86 -2.00
CA PHE A 247 -10.65 20.40 -2.81
C PHE A 247 -10.77 20.09 -4.30
N ALA A 248 -11.53 19.05 -4.69
CA ALA A 248 -11.56 18.51 -6.05
C ALA A 248 -12.02 19.48 -7.16
N ARG A 249 -12.61 20.62 -6.80
CA ARG A 249 -13.02 21.65 -7.79
C ARG A 249 -11.86 22.50 -8.30
N GLN A 250 -10.73 22.51 -7.58
CA GLN A 250 -9.60 23.39 -7.86
C GLN A 250 -8.33 22.58 -8.19
N ARG A 251 -7.44 23.15 -9.01
CA ARG A 251 -6.14 22.54 -9.35
C ARG A 251 -5.11 22.83 -8.27
N ILE A 252 -4.57 21.78 -7.68
CA ILE A 252 -3.60 21.87 -6.59
C ILE A 252 -2.21 22.26 -7.09
N GLU A 253 -1.86 21.86 -8.31
CA GLU A 253 -0.61 22.23 -8.98
C GLU A 253 -0.55 23.74 -9.30
N ASP A 254 -1.72 24.39 -9.32
CA ASP A 254 -1.88 25.83 -9.59
C ASP A 254 -2.37 26.61 -8.35
N ASP A 255 -2.06 26.10 -7.15
CA ASP A 255 -2.37 26.72 -5.86
C ASP A 255 -3.86 27.07 -5.70
N ASP A 256 -4.71 26.16 -6.15
CA ASP A 256 -6.17 26.24 -6.10
C ASP A 256 -6.78 27.43 -6.88
N ARG A 257 -6.02 28.03 -7.81
CA ARG A 257 -6.43 29.23 -8.55
C ARG A 257 -7.28 28.96 -9.79
N SER A 258 -7.16 27.77 -10.38
CA SER A 258 -7.90 27.37 -11.58
C SER A 258 -8.81 26.16 -11.35
N GLU A 259 -9.84 26.00 -12.18
CA GLU A 259 -10.76 24.86 -12.11
C GLU A 259 -10.04 23.55 -12.48
N ALA A 260 -10.32 22.48 -11.73
CA ALA A 260 -9.80 21.16 -12.03
C ALA A 260 -10.25 20.69 -13.42
N TRP A 261 -9.34 20.06 -14.17
CA TRP A 261 -9.60 19.48 -15.48
C TRP A 261 -10.80 18.50 -15.48
N TRP A 262 -11.06 17.84 -14.35
CA TRP A 262 -12.17 16.90 -14.13
C TRP A 262 -12.96 17.32 -12.87
N PRO A 263 -13.90 18.27 -12.98
CA PRO A 263 -14.41 19.03 -11.83
C PRO A 263 -15.37 18.26 -10.91
N ARG A 264 -15.79 17.04 -11.28
CA ARG A 264 -16.67 16.20 -10.46
C ARG A 264 -15.91 15.00 -9.91
N LEU A 265 -15.83 14.91 -8.58
CA LEU A 265 -15.23 13.77 -7.91
C LEU A 265 -16.06 12.51 -8.16
N HIS A 266 -15.41 11.48 -8.69
CA HIS A 266 -15.99 10.15 -8.86
C HIS A 266 -15.66 9.29 -7.64
N SER A 267 -16.66 8.57 -7.13
CA SER A 267 -16.51 7.63 -6.02
C SER A 267 -16.85 6.21 -6.45
N PHE A 268 -16.11 5.23 -5.94
CA PHE A 268 -16.17 3.84 -6.40
C PHE A 268 -16.35 2.88 -5.24
N ALA A 269 -17.36 2.00 -5.35
CA ALA A 269 -17.62 0.93 -4.38
C ALA A 269 -17.77 -0.42 -5.10
N ILE A 270 -17.53 -1.51 -4.38
CA ILE A 270 -17.81 -2.85 -4.87
C ILE A 270 -18.38 -3.73 -3.76
N GLY A 271 -19.33 -4.58 -4.11
CA GLY A 271 -19.93 -5.55 -3.19
C GLY A 271 -20.67 -6.66 -3.93
N LEU A 272 -21.07 -7.69 -3.18
CA LEU A 272 -22.08 -8.64 -3.64
C LEU A 272 -23.45 -7.96 -3.68
N GLU A 273 -24.42 -8.58 -4.34
CA GLU A 273 -25.83 -8.16 -4.27
C GLU A 273 -26.29 -8.08 -2.80
N GLY A 274 -26.89 -6.95 -2.41
CA GLY A 274 -27.30 -6.71 -1.03
C GLY A 274 -26.18 -6.37 -0.05
N SER A 275 -24.96 -6.07 -0.52
CA SER A 275 -23.84 -5.67 0.34
C SER A 275 -24.17 -4.41 1.19
N PRO A 276 -23.89 -4.44 2.51
CA PRO A 276 -24.05 -3.27 3.37
C PRO A 276 -23.10 -2.12 2.99
N ASP A 277 -21.90 -2.42 2.48
CA ASP A 277 -20.95 -1.41 2.01
C ASP A 277 -21.50 -0.62 0.83
N LEU A 278 -22.17 -1.27 -0.14
CA LEU A 278 -22.79 -0.57 -1.27
C LEU A 278 -23.87 0.42 -0.81
N ALA A 279 -24.71 0.02 0.16
CA ALA A 279 -25.77 0.89 0.69
C ALA A 279 -25.21 2.09 1.46
N ALA A 280 -24.20 1.86 2.30
CA ALA A 280 -23.55 2.92 3.05
C ALA A 280 -22.74 3.86 2.15
N ALA A 281 -22.03 3.32 1.15
CA ALA A 281 -21.31 4.11 0.16
C ALA A 281 -22.24 5.05 -0.61
N GLN A 282 -23.44 4.58 -0.99
CA GLN A 282 -24.46 5.42 -1.62
C GLN A 282 -24.88 6.59 -0.70
N THR A 283 -25.08 6.33 0.58
CA THR A 283 -25.47 7.36 1.56
C THR A 283 -24.42 8.47 1.66
N VAL A 284 -23.15 8.09 1.69
CA VAL A 284 -22.03 9.05 1.72
C VAL A 284 -21.91 9.79 0.39
N ALA A 285 -22.06 9.08 -0.72
CA ALA A 285 -21.97 9.70 -2.03
C ALA A 285 -23.05 10.76 -2.26
N ASP A 286 -24.29 10.50 -1.82
CA ASP A 286 -25.40 11.45 -1.88
C ASP A 286 -25.13 12.69 -1.01
N ALA A 287 -24.60 12.49 0.20
CA ALA A 287 -24.24 13.59 1.10
C ALA A 287 -23.10 14.47 0.55
N LEU A 288 -22.13 13.87 -0.16
CA LEU A 288 -20.97 14.58 -0.73
C LEU A 288 -21.20 15.09 -2.16
N GLY A 289 -22.28 14.67 -2.83
CA GLY A 289 -22.57 15.03 -4.22
C GLY A 289 -21.60 14.43 -5.26
N THR A 290 -20.94 13.32 -4.92
CA THR A 290 -20.01 12.63 -5.85
C THR A 290 -20.74 11.94 -6.99
N VAL A 291 -20.08 11.72 -8.12
CA VAL A 291 -20.57 10.80 -9.16
C VAL A 291 -20.25 9.37 -8.71
N HIS A 292 -21.24 8.71 -8.12
CA HIS A 292 -21.04 7.39 -7.52
C HIS A 292 -21.18 6.24 -8.50
N HIS A 293 -20.28 5.27 -8.36
CA HIS A 293 -20.29 4.01 -9.10
C HIS A 293 -20.22 2.83 -8.13
N GLY A 294 -21.39 2.26 -7.82
CA GLY A 294 -21.50 1.03 -7.05
C GLY A 294 -21.48 -0.20 -7.97
N PHE A 295 -20.39 -0.95 -7.94
CA PHE A 295 -20.25 -2.16 -8.75
C PHE A 295 -20.66 -3.41 -7.99
N ARG A 296 -21.23 -4.36 -8.73
CA ARG A 296 -21.55 -5.69 -8.22
C ARG A 296 -20.67 -6.74 -8.88
N PHE A 297 -20.27 -7.73 -8.11
CA PHE A 297 -19.65 -8.95 -8.60
C PHE A 297 -20.37 -10.16 -8.02
N THR A 298 -20.20 -11.31 -8.66
CA THR A 298 -20.74 -12.59 -8.23
C THR A 298 -19.67 -13.40 -7.49
N LEU A 299 -20.12 -14.37 -6.67
CA LEU A 299 -19.21 -15.32 -6.03
C LEU A 299 -18.34 -16.06 -7.07
N GLU A 300 -18.92 -16.44 -8.21
CA GLU A 300 -18.24 -17.12 -9.30
C GLU A 300 -17.15 -16.25 -9.93
N GLU A 301 -17.45 -14.99 -10.27
CA GLU A 301 -16.43 -14.04 -10.76
C GLU A 301 -15.29 -13.85 -9.75
N GLY A 302 -15.60 -13.82 -8.45
CA GLY A 302 -14.60 -13.75 -7.39
C GLY A 302 -13.71 -14.99 -7.33
N ILE A 303 -14.30 -16.19 -7.36
CA ILE A 303 -13.58 -17.47 -7.34
C ILE A 303 -12.69 -17.60 -8.60
N ASP A 304 -13.23 -17.29 -9.78
CA ASP A 304 -12.51 -17.40 -11.05
C ASP A 304 -11.33 -16.42 -11.12
N ALA A 305 -11.39 -15.30 -10.38
CA ALA A 305 -10.31 -14.34 -10.29
C ALA A 305 -9.16 -14.76 -9.37
N LEU A 306 -9.34 -15.74 -8.47
CA LEU A 306 -8.36 -16.10 -7.44
C LEU A 306 -6.94 -16.37 -7.99
N PRO A 307 -6.74 -17.12 -9.10
CA PRO A 307 -5.41 -17.34 -9.64
C PRO A 307 -4.71 -16.04 -10.06
N GLU A 308 -5.43 -15.14 -10.72
CA GLU A 308 -4.88 -13.86 -11.17
C GLU A 308 -4.66 -12.90 -10.00
N VAL A 309 -5.55 -12.88 -9.02
CA VAL A 309 -5.38 -12.11 -7.78
C VAL A 309 -4.10 -12.53 -7.06
N ILE A 310 -3.92 -13.83 -6.80
CA ILE A 310 -2.72 -14.37 -6.12
C ILE A 310 -1.46 -14.10 -6.96
N ARG A 311 -1.54 -14.23 -8.28
CA ARG A 311 -0.44 -13.86 -9.19
C ARG A 311 -0.12 -12.36 -9.13
N HIS A 312 -1.09 -11.48 -8.91
CA HIS A 312 -0.81 -10.05 -8.84
C HIS A 312 -0.28 -9.62 -7.47
N ILE A 313 -0.94 -10.02 -6.38
CA ILE A 313 -0.58 -9.62 -5.02
C ILE A 313 0.66 -10.36 -4.49
N GLU A 314 0.97 -11.53 -5.05
CA GLU A 314 2.15 -12.33 -4.71
C GLU A 314 2.14 -12.75 -3.22
N SER A 315 0.96 -13.13 -2.75
CA SER A 315 0.72 -13.58 -1.38
C SER A 315 -0.29 -14.73 -1.36
N TYR A 316 -0.12 -15.63 -0.41
CA TYR A 316 -1.06 -16.71 -0.08
C TYR A 316 -1.74 -16.49 1.29
N ASP A 317 -1.57 -15.32 1.90
CA ASP A 317 -2.27 -14.97 3.14
C ASP A 317 -3.79 -14.89 2.89
N VAL A 318 -4.55 -15.61 3.71
CA VAL A 318 -6.01 -15.79 3.53
C VAL A 318 -6.74 -14.46 3.60
N THR A 319 -6.41 -13.62 4.58
CA THR A 319 -7.07 -12.32 4.78
C THR A 319 -6.79 -11.39 3.60
N THR A 320 -5.54 -11.34 3.17
CA THR A 320 -5.08 -10.53 2.05
C THR A 320 -5.75 -10.98 0.76
N VAL A 321 -5.82 -12.29 0.46
CA VAL A 321 -6.48 -12.82 -0.76
C VAL A 321 -7.98 -12.49 -0.75
N ARG A 322 -8.67 -12.74 0.38
CA ARG A 322 -10.11 -12.43 0.54
C ARG A 322 -10.42 -10.97 0.25
N ALA A 323 -9.63 -10.04 0.79
CA ALA A 323 -9.83 -8.61 0.61
C ALA A 323 -9.31 -8.08 -0.74
N SER A 324 -8.26 -8.68 -1.30
CA SER A 324 -7.68 -8.24 -2.58
C SER A 324 -8.55 -8.56 -3.78
N THR A 325 -9.34 -9.64 -3.71
CA THR A 325 -10.18 -10.10 -4.83
C THR A 325 -11.21 -9.05 -5.27
N PRO A 326 -12.10 -8.52 -4.40
CA PRO A 326 -13.00 -7.44 -4.77
C PRO A 326 -12.25 -6.16 -5.18
N MET A 327 -11.13 -5.83 -4.53
CA MET A 327 -10.32 -4.65 -4.90
C MET A 327 -9.72 -4.76 -6.31
N PHE A 328 -9.25 -5.95 -6.69
CA PHE A 328 -8.75 -6.26 -8.03
C PHE A 328 -9.85 -6.14 -9.10
N LEU A 329 -11.06 -6.63 -8.80
CA LEU A 329 -12.21 -6.49 -9.70
C LEU A 329 -12.67 -5.03 -9.83
N LEU A 330 -12.63 -4.27 -8.73
CA LEU A 330 -12.96 -2.85 -8.71
C LEU A 330 -11.96 -2.04 -9.53
N ALA A 331 -10.66 -2.28 -9.37
CA ALA A 331 -9.60 -1.64 -10.14
C ALA A 331 -9.79 -1.79 -11.65
N ARG A 332 -10.20 -2.99 -12.09
CA ARG A 332 -10.53 -3.25 -13.50
C ARG A 332 -11.64 -2.34 -14.02
N ARG A 333 -12.70 -2.13 -13.21
CA ARG A 333 -13.82 -1.26 -13.56
C ARG A 333 -13.40 0.22 -13.57
N ILE A 334 -12.62 0.64 -12.58
CA ILE A 334 -12.08 2.02 -12.48
C ILE A 334 -11.24 2.34 -13.72
N ARG A 335 -10.30 1.46 -14.10
CA ARG A 335 -9.47 1.66 -15.29
C ARG A 335 -10.30 1.75 -16.56
N ALA A 336 -11.34 0.92 -16.69
CA ALA A 336 -12.24 0.94 -17.85
C ALA A 336 -13.00 2.28 -18.01
N MET A 337 -13.09 3.07 -16.94
CA MET A 337 -13.68 4.41 -16.93
C MET A 337 -12.65 5.53 -17.18
N GLY A 338 -11.38 5.18 -17.43
CA GLY A 338 -10.31 6.14 -17.71
C GLY A 338 -9.67 6.78 -16.48
N VAL A 339 -10.02 6.34 -15.27
CA VAL A 339 -9.41 6.82 -14.03
C VAL A 339 -8.10 6.08 -13.78
N LYS A 340 -7.03 6.84 -13.52
CA LYS A 340 -5.68 6.30 -13.31
C LYS A 340 -5.21 6.36 -11.86
N MET A 341 -5.85 7.17 -11.02
CA MET A 341 -5.47 7.34 -9.62
C MET A 341 -6.71 7.36 -8.73
N VAL A 342 -6.62 6.74 -7.56
CA VAL A 342 -7.65 6.84 -6.52
C VAL A 342 -7.04 7.07 -5.14
N LEU A 343 -7.77 7.79 -4.29
CA LEU A 343 -7.47 7.86 -2.86
C LEU A 343 -8.20 6.74 -2.10
N SER A 344 -7.56 6.20 -1.07
CA SER A 344 -8.05 5.12 -0.22
C SER A 344 -7.89 5.45 1.27
N GLY A 345 -8.70 4.81 2.12
CA GLY A 345 -8.70 4.97 3.58
C GLY A 345 -7.75 4.06 4.36
N GLU A 346 -6.86 3.33 3.68
CA GLU A 346 -5.93 2.39 4.35
C GLU A 346 -4.97 3.10 5.29
N GLY A 347 -4.58 2.43 6.38
CA GLY A 347 -3.71 2.97 7.41
C GLY A 347 -4.45 3.54 8.63
N SER A 348 -5.71 3.93 8.47
CA SER A 348 -6.50 4.51 9.57
C SER A 348 -6.67 3.55 10.75
N ASP A 349 -6.99 2.28 10.48
CA ASP A 349 -7.15 1.27 11.54
C ASP A 349 -5.84 1.04 12.31
N GLU A 350 -4.70 1.06 11.62
CA GLU A 350 -3.38 0.86 12.21
C GLU A 350 -2.92 2.03 13.07
N ILE A 351 -3.29 3.26 12.71
CA ILE A 351 -2.90 4.49 13.42
C ILE A 351 -3.76 4.72 14.67
N PHE A 352 -5.06 4.44 14.55
CA PHE A 352 -6.07 4.76 15.58
C PHE A 352 -6.61 3.55 16.33
N GLY A 353 -6.05 2.35 16.10
CA GLY A 353 -6.49 1.10 16.71
C GLY A 353 -7.96 0.80 16.41
N GLY A 354 -8.31 0.80 15.14
CA GLY A 354 -9.69 0.63 14.66
C GLY A 354 -10.19 -0.81 14.60
N TYR A 355 -9.29 -1.79 14.64
CA TYR A 355 -9.69 -3.19 14.67
C TYR A 355 -10.33 -3.55 16.00
N LEU A 356 -11.40 -4.35 15.97
CA LEU A 356 -12.19 -4.68 17.16
C LEU A 356 -11.38 -5.31 18.30
N TYR A 357 -10.26 -5.98 18.02
CA TYR A 357 -9.40 -6.54 19.07
C TYR A 357 -8.69 -5.48 19.93
N PHE A 358 -8.54 -4.23 19.43
CA PHE A 358 -8.00 -3.12 20.23
C PHE A 358 -8.90 -2.74 21.42
N HIS A 359 -10.18 -3.13 21.42
CA HIS A 359 -11.05 -3.01 22.59
C HIS A 359 -10.52 -3.78 23.81
N LYS A 360 -9.65 -4.79 23.57
CA LYS A 360 -9.05 -5.64 24.59
C LYS A 360 -7.61 -5.24 24.92
N ALA A 361 -7.10 -4.13 24.36
CA ALA A 361 -5.76 -3.65 24.68
C ALA A 361 -5.65 -3.35 26.19
N PRO A 362 -4.67 -3.94 26.91
CA PRO A 362 -4.61 -3.88 28.37
C PRO A 362 -4.13 -2.52 28.90
N SER A 363 -3.42 -1.74 28.08
CA SER A 363 -2.90 -0.42 28.45
C SER A 363 -2.67 0.45 27.20
N ALA A 364 -2.46 1.75 27.40
CA ALA A 364 -2.08 2.67 26.32
C ALA A 364 -0.71 2.33 25.71
N GLU A 365 0.21 1.82 26.52
CA GLU A 365 1.53 1.38 26.07
C GLU A 365 1.44 0.16 25.13
N GLU A 366 0.63 -0.83 25.50
CA GLU A 366 0.38 -2.02 24.66
C GLU A 366 -0.40 -1.65 23.40
N PHE A 367 -1.39 -0.75 23.51
CA PHE A 367 -2.10 -0.20 22.36
C PHE A 367 -1.11 0.49 21.39
N HIS A 368 -0.23 1.35 21.91
CA HIS A 368 0.77 2.07 21.12
C HIS A 368 1.79 1.13 20.48
N ALA A 369 2.33 0.17 21.23
CA ALA A 369 3.25 -0.83 20.70
C ALA A 369 2.60 -1.61 19.56
N GLU A 370 1.31 -1.93 19.68
CA GLU A 370 0.56 -2.63 18.65
C GLU A 370 0.34 -1.77 17.38
N THR A 371 0.02 -0.49 17.52
CA THR A 371 -0.11 0.42 16.35
C THR A 371 1.22 0.59 15.63
N VAL A 372 2.34 0.75 16.36
CA VAL A 372 3.69 0.80 15.78
C VAL A 372 4.02 -0.50 15.04
N ARG A 373 3.76 -1.65 15.66
CA ARG A 373 4.01 -2.97 15.06
C ARG A 373 3.10 -3.23 13.86
N LYS A 374 1.88 -2.69 13.86
CA LYS A 374 0.96 -2.70 12.70
C LYS A 374 1.51 -1.87 11.54
N LEU A 375 1.95 -0.64 11.81
CA LEU A 375 2.58 0.24 10.81
C LEU A 375 3.82 -0.40 10.18
N ASP A 376 4.67 -1.06 10.98
CA ASP A 376 5.86 -1.73 10.47
C ASP A 376 5.55 -2.93 9.56
N ALA A 377 4.37 -3.55 9.74
CA ALA A 377 3.96 -4.72 8.97
C ALA A 377 3.03 -4.39 7.79
N LEU A 378 2.53 -3.14 7.69
CA LEU A 378 1.57 -2.72 6.65
C LEU A 378 2.01 -3.10 5.22
N HIS A 379 3.32 -3.00 4.95
CA HIS A 379 3.92 -3.33 3.66
C HIS A 379 3.72 -4.79 3.20
N GLN A 380 3.32 -5.68 4.13
CA GLN A 380 3.09 -7.11 3.90
C GLN A 380 1.60 -7.45 3.76
N TYR A 381 0.72 -6.52 4.16
CA TYR A 381 -0.73 -6.73 4.23
C TYR A 381 -1.47 -5.65 3.42
N ASP A 382 -1.97 -4.61 4.08
CA ASP A 382 -2.89 -3.63 3.48
C ASP A 382 -2.25 -2.76 2.40
N CYS A 383 -1.00 -2.31 2.59
CA CYS A 383 -0.26 -1.61 1.52
C CYS A 383 0.00 -2.54 0.32
N LEU A 384 0.34 -3.81 0.58
CA LEU A 384 0.57 -4.80 -0.48
C LEU A 384 -0.70 -5.01 -1.30
N ARG A 385 -1.84 -5.24 -0.63
CA ARG A 385 -3.15 -5.39 -1.27
C ARG A 385 -3.52 -4.14 -2.04
N ALA A 386 -3.54 -2.98 -1.38
CA ALA A 386 -3.99 -1.73 -1.97
C ALA A 386 -3.17 -1.35 -3.20
N ASN A 387 -1.85 -1.45 -3.12
CA ASN A 387 -1.00 -1.17 -4.25
C ASN A 387 -1.16 -2.22 -5.37
N LYS A 388 -0.93 -3.51 -5.07
CA LYS A 388 -0.83 -4.53 -6.13
C LYS A 388 -2.18 -4.89 -6.76
N ALA A 389 -3.28 -4.87 -6.01
CA ALA A 389 -4.61 -5.14 -6.57
C ALA A 389 -5.05 -4.02 -7.53
N MET A 390 -4.76 -2.76 -7.18
CA MET A 390 -5.08 -1.60 -8.03
C MET A 390 -4.13 -1.51 -9.23
N MET A 391 -2.83 -1.67 -9.00
CA MET A 391 -1.82 -1.65 -10.06
C MET A 391 -1.94 -2.81 -11.05
N ALA A 392 -2.62 -3.91 -10.69
CA ALA A 392 -2.96 -4.98 -11.64
C ALA A 392 -3.70 -4.47 -12.89
N TRP A 393 -4.34 -3.31 -12.78
CA TRP A 393 -5.07 -2.65 -13.87
C TRP A 393 -4.55 -1.22 -14.15
N GLY A 394 -3.32 -0.90 -13.74
CA GLY A 394 -2.73 0.42 -13.98
C GLY A 394 -3.53 1.55 -13.34
N VAL A 395 -3.95 1.34 -12.08
CA VAL A 395 -4.57 2.34 -11.22
C VAL A 395 -3.68 2.53 -9.99
N GLU A 396 -3.18 3.75 -9.81
CA GLU A 396 -2.44 4.15 -8.62
C GLU A 396 -3.39 4.33 -7.42
N ALA A 397 -2.99 3.81 -6.26
CA ALA A 397 -3.71 4.00 -5.00
C ALA A 397 -2.90 4.86 -4.05
N ARG A 398 -3.47 5.98 -3.62
CA ARG A 398 -2.89 6.91 -2.65
C ARG A 398 -3.59 6.76 -1.30
N VAL A 399 -2.84 6.95 -0.22
CA VAL A 399 -3.25 6.60 1.16
C VAL A 399 -2.97 7.77 2.10
N PRO A 400 -3.87 8.77 2.19
CA PRO A 400 -3.65 9.99 2.98
C PRO A 400 -3.37 9.76 4.46
N PHE A 401 -3.94 8.70 5.05
CA PHE A 401 -3.64 8.33 6.44
C PHE A 401 -2.16 7.97 6.66
N LEU A 402 -1.44 7.56 5.61
CA LEU A 402 -0.02 7.21 5.69
C LEU A 402 0.93 8.34 5.26
N ASP A 403 0.40 9.55 5.05
CA ASP A 403 1.22 10.75 4.84
C ASP A 403 2.12 10.99 6.07
N LEU A 404 3.39 11.35 5.82
CA LEU A 404 4.40 11.40 6.89
C LEU A 404 4.14 12.53 7.90
N GLU A 405 3.60 13.68 7.45
CA GLU A 405 3.29 14.79 8.34
C GLU A 405 2.03 14.51 9.15
N PHE A 406 1.02 13.88 8.54
CA PHE A 406 -0.17 13.44 9.27
C PHE A 406 0.18 12.34 10.28
N LEU A 407 1.04 11.39 9.93
CA LEU A 407 1.54 10.38 10.86
C LEU A 407 2.24 11.01 12.06
N ASP A 408 3.07 12.03 11.85
CA ASP A 408 3.77 12.72 12.94
C ASP A 408 2.77 13.38 13.91
N VAL A 409 1.64 13.92 13.43
CA VAL A 409 0.56 14.46 14.28
C VAL A 409 -0.26 13.34 14.93
N ALA A 410 -0.67 12.32 14.18
CA ALA A 410 -1.56 11.28 14.67
C ALA A 410 -0.85 10.33 15.64
N MET A 411 0.44 10.02 15.43
CA MET A 411 1.19 9.06 16.24
C MET A 411 1.86 9.70 17.46
N ARG A 412 2.12 11.02 17.47
CA ARG A 412 2.61 11.68 18.70
C ARG A 412 1.55 11.79 19.80
N MET A 413 0.27 11.66 19.45
CA MET A 413 -0.84 11.63 20.41
C MET A 413 -0.70 10.42 21.35
N ASP A 414 -0.87 10.65 22.65
CA ASP A 414 -0.91 9.56 23.63
C ASP A 414 -2.00 8.56 23.24
N ALA A 415 -1.62 7.28 23.13
CA ALA A 415 -2.54 6.19 22.84
C ALA A 415 -3.68 6.08 23.86
N ALA A 416 -3.54 6.62 25.08
CA ALA A 416 -4.61 6.73 26.07
C ALA A 416 -5.84 7.49 25.53
N HIS A 417 -5.65 8.44 24.60
CA HIS A 417 -6.72 9.13 23.89
C HIS A 417 -7.28 8.32 22.73
N LYS A 418 -6.59 7.31 22.22
CA LYS A 418 -7.08 6.43 21.13
C LYS A 418 -7.85 5.22 21.65
N MET A 419 -7.55 4.79 22.88
CA MET A 419 -8.19 3.64 23.52
C MET A 419 -9.72 3.79 23.59
N VAL A 420 -10.40 2.67 23.32
CA VAL A 420 -11.83 2.49 23.54
C VAL A 420 -12.11 2.49 25.04
N ARG A 421 -13.16 3.22 25.46
CA ARG A 421 -13.63 3.29 26.86
C ARG A 421 -15.16 3.18 26.87
N PRO A 422 -15.82 2.86 27.99
CA PRO A 422 -17.28 2.85 28.05
C PRO A 422 -17.88 4.16 27.51
N GLY A 423 -18.80 4.06 26.56
CA GLY A 423 -19.40 5.21 25.86
C GLY A 423 -18.56 5.80 24.71
N ARG A 424 -17.41 5.19 24.37
CA ARG A 424 -16.51 5.68 23.33
C ARG A 424 -16.03 4.55 22.42
N ILE A 425 -16.41 4.61 21.16
CA ILE A 425 -16.11 3.58 20.15
C ILE A 425 -14.70 3.71 19.56
N GLU A 426 -14.29 2.74 18.75
CA GLU A 426 -13.01 2.77 18.06
C GLU A 426 -12.86 4.04 17.20
N LYS A 427 -11.62 4.57 17.15
CA LYS A 427 -11.27 5.81 16.44
C LYS A 427 -12.07 7.05 16.86
N ALA A 428 -12.60 7.09 18.08
CA ALA A 428 -13.42 8.22 18.53
C ALA A 428 -12.74 9.58 18.38
N VAL A 429 -11.42 9.71 18.63
CA VAL A 429 -10.68 10.97 18.37
C VAL A 429 -10.79 11.46 16.93
N LEU A 430 -10.78 10.55 15.97
CA LEU A 430 -10.90 10.86 14.56
C LEU A 430 -12.34 11.26 14.21
N ARG A 431 -13.33 10.54 14.78
CA ARG A 431 -14.76 10.86 14.61
C ARG A 431 -15.10 12.24 15.19
N GLU A 432 -14.58 12.54 16.38
CA GLU A 432 -14.70 13.82 17.08
C GLU A 432 -14.07 14.96 16.26
N ALA A 433 -12.87 14.75 15.71
CA ALA A 433 -12.19 15.73 14.85
C ALA A 433 -12.99 16.09 13.59
N PHE A 434 -13.81 15.17 13.08
CA PHE A 434 -14.61 15.35 11.87
C PHE A 434 -16.11 15.50 12.14
N ALA A 435 -16.49 15.91 13.35
CA ALA A 435 -17.88 16.22 13.67
C ALA A 435 -18.49 17.21 12.66
N GLY A 436 -19.63 16.84 12.07
CA GLY A 436 -20.33 17.61 11.04
C GLY A 436 -19.76 17.49 9.61
N ALA A 437 -18.70 16.71 9.38
CA ALA A 437 -18.16 16.50 8.03
C ALA A 437 -18.91 15.41 7.23
N LEU A 438 -19.61 14.50 7.93
CA LEU A 438 -20.36 13.38 7.37
C LEU A 438 -21.71 13.24 8.10
N PRO A 439 -22.71 12.55 7.51
CA PRO A 439 -23.91 12.17 8.26
C PRO A 439 -23.56 11.36 9.51
N ASP A 440 -24.23 11.64 10.63
CA ASP A 440 -23.95 10.98 11.92
C ASP A 440 -24.03 9.44 11.84
N ALA A 441 -24.96 8.92 11.03
CA ALA A 441 -25.13 7.49 10.80
C ALA A 441 -23.89 6.82 10.16
N ILE A 442 -23.02 7.60 9.51
CA ILE A 442 -21.74 7.14 8.95
C ILE A 442 -20.60 7.46 9.92
N LEU A 443 -20.56 8.71 10.43
CA LEU A 443 -19.51 9.18 11.33
C LEU A 443 -19.39 8.34 12.60
N TRP A 444 -20.51 7.78 13.09
CA TRP A 444 -20.58 6.94 14.28
C TRP A 444 -20.90 5.47 13.98
N ARG A 445 -20.83 5.05 12.70
CA ARG A 445 -20.96 3.64 12.33
C ARG A 445 -19.81 2.82 12.93
N GLN A 446 -20.13 1.73 13.63
CA GLN A 446 -19.13 0.79 14.12
C GLN A 446 -18.37 0.13 12.96
N LYS A 447 -17.09 -0.19 13.17
CA LYS A 447 -16.22 -0.85 12.18
C LYS A 447 -16.81 -2.18 11.68
N GLU A 448 -16.87 -2.30 10.36
CA GLU A 448 -16.99 -3.56 9.63
C GLU A 448 -15.70 -3.83 8.85
N GLN A 449 -15.22 -5.07 8.83
CA GLN A 449 -14.05 -5.45 8.03
C GLN A 449 -14.42 -5.52 6.55
N PHE A 450 -13.51 -5.14 5.66
CA PHE A 450 -13.81 -5.03 4.22
C PHE A 450 -14.32 -6.36 3.62
N SER A 451 -13.71 -7.49 3.97
CA SER A 451 -14.14 -8.81 3.48
C SER A 451 -15.52 -9.24 3.97
N ASP A 452 -16.01 -8.68 5.08
CA ASP A 452 -17.35 -8.89 5.61
C ASP A 452 -18.36 -7.90 5.01
N GLY A 453 -17.99 -6.61 4.91
CA GLY A 453 -18.82 -5.53 4.36
C GLY A 453 -19.11 -5.67 2.87
N VAL A 454 -18.18 -6.27 2.11
CA VAL A 454 -18.37 -6.65 0.70
C VAL A 454 -19.52 -7.66 0.52
N GLY A 455 -19.91 -8.39 1.58
CA GLY A 455 -21.10 -9.23 1.61
C GLY A 455 -20.84 -10.58 2.26
N TYR A 456 -21.70 -10.98 3.19
CA TYR A 456 -21.47 -12.17 4.04
C TYR A 456 -21.24 -13.47 3.27
N GLY A 457 -21.88 -13.62 2.10
CA GLY A 457 -21.74 -14.81 1.24
C GLY A 457 -20.37 -14.97 0.59
N TRP A 458 -19.50 -13.96 0.59
CA TRP A 458 -18.17 -14.05 -0.03
C TRP A 458 -17.27 -15.03 0.71
N ILE A 459 -17.04 -14.81 2.01
CA ILE A 459 -16.17 -15.64 2.83
C ILE A 459 -16.72 -17.07 2.93
N ASP A 460 -18.02 -17.22 3.13
CA ASP A 460 -18.64 -18.54 3.28
C ASP A 460 -18.58 -19.32 1.95
N GLY A 461 -18.74 -18.62 0.82
CA GLY A 461 -18.56 -19.18 -0.51
C GLY A 461 -17.13 -19.64 -0.80
N LEU A 462 -16.12 -18.86 -0.38
CA LEU A 462 -14.70 -19.24 -0.51
C LEU A 462 -14.36 -20.50 0.31
N LYS A 463 -14.82 -20.55 1.58
CA LYS A 463 -14.64 -21.72 2.45
C LYS A 463 -15.30 -22.96 1.84
N ALA A 464 -16.55 -22.84 1.39
CA ALA A 464 -17.28 -23.95 0.76
C ALA A 464 -16.61 -24.41 -0.56
N HIS A 465 -16.09 -23.47 -1.36
CA HIS A 465 -15.33 -23.81 -2.55
C HIS A 465 -14.05 -24.60 -2.20
N ALA A 466 -13.26 -24.12 -1.24
CA ALA A 466 -12.04 -24.77 -0.79
C ALA A 466 -12.30 -26.19 -0.25
N GLU A 467 -13.36 -26.36 0.55
CA GLU A 467 -13.77 -27.67 1.09
C GLU A 467 -14.07 -28.69 -0.02
N ARG A 468 -14.66 -28.22 -1.13
CA ARG A 468 -15.02 -29.05 -2.28
C ARG A 468 -13.82 -29.42 -3.15
N VAL A 469 -12.83 -28.53 -3.30
CA VAL A 469 -11.71 -28.72 -4.25
C VAL A 469 -10.42 -29.22 -3.63
N VAL A 470 -10.27 -29.16 -2.31
CA VAL A 470 -9.12 -29.72 -1.58
C VAL A 470 -9.58 -30.96 -0.81
N SER A 471 -9.04 -32.12 -1.17
CA SER A 471 -9.37 -33.37 -0.48
C SER A 471 -8.73 -33.46 0.91
N ASP A 472 -9.32 -34.25 1.80
CA ASP A 472 -8.74 -34.53 3.13
C ASP A 472 -7.36 -35.19 3.02
N ALA A 473 -7.15 -36.03 2.00
CA ALA A 473 -5.87 -36.69 1.74
C ALA A 473 -4.77 -35.68 1.35
N GLU A 474 -5.09 -34.72 0.48
CA GLU A 474 -4.16 -33.64 0.11
C GLU A 474 -3.84 -32.74 1.30
N PHE A 475 -4.86 -32.40 2.10
CA PHE A 475 -4.70 -31.53 3.25
C PHE A 475 -3.91 -32.21 4.39
N ALA A 476 -4.07 -33.51 4.60
CA ALA A 476 -3.30 -34.28 5.59
C ALA A 476 -1.78 -34.23 5.32
N GLN A 477 -1.37 -34.07 4.06
CA GLN A 477 0.03 -33.96 3.63
C GLN A 477 0.52 -32.50 3.53
N ALA A 478 -0.25 -31.53 4.02
CA ALA A 478 0.07 -30.11 3.89
C ALA A 478 1.45 -29.74 4.45
N ALA A 479 1.83 -30.29 5.61
CA ALA A 479 3.10 -29.98 6.25
C ALA A 479 4.32 -30.56 5.50
N GLU A 480 4.14 -31.71 4.85
CA GLU A 480 5.18 -32.34 4.02
C GLU A 480 5.33 -31.61 2.68
N ARG A 481 4.21 -31.24 2.06
CA ARG A 481 4.18 -30.51 0.79
C ARG A 481 4.67 -29.07 0.93
N PHE A 482 4.28 -28.38 2.01
CA PHE A 482 4.55 -26.97 2.25
C PHE A 482 5.31 -26.77 3.58
N PRO A 483 6.62 -27.07 3.63
CA PRO A 483 7.38 -27.04 4.88
C PRO A 483 7.53 -25.63 5.48
N ILE A 484 7.50 -24.60 4.64
CA ILE A 484 7.48 -23.19 5.06
C ILE A 484 6.03 -22.76 5.15
N ASN A 485 5.59 -22.29 6.32
CA ASN A 485 4.22 -21.83 6.58
C ASN A 485 3.15 -22.85 6.13
N PRO A 486 3.12 -24.06 6.72
CA PRO A 486 2.16 -25.09 6.33
C PRO A 486 0.72 -24.61 6.54
N PRO A 487 -0.15 -24.72 5.53
CA PRO A 487 -1.51 -24.18 5.59
C PRO A 487 -2.33 -24.92 6.66
N GLN A 488 -3.06 -24.15 7.48
CA GLN A 488 -3.84 -24.65 8.61
C GLN A 488 -5.32 -24.90 8.28
N THR A 489 -5.76 -24.52 7.07
CA THR A 489 -7.12 -24.76 6.57
C THR A 489 -7.07 -25.14 5.10
N LYS A 490 -8.12 -25.79 4.58
CA LYS A 490 -8.22 -26.09 3.14
C LYS A 490 -8.24 -24.84 2.25
N GLU A 491 -8.78 -23.73 2.76
CA GLU A 491 -8.72 -22.44 2.06
C GLU A 491 -7.27 -21.93 1.95
N ALA A 492 -6.51 -21.94 3.05
CA ALA A 492 -5.09 -21.60 3.03
C ALA A 492 -4.30 -22.54 2.12
N TYR A 493 -4.66 -23.83 2.09
CA TYR A 493 -4.05 -24.82 1.21
C TYR A 493 -4.30 -24.47 -0.26
N LEU A 494 -5.55 -24.15 -0.63
CA LEU A 494 -5.92 -23.76 -1.98
C LEU A 494 -5.09 -22.54 -2.44
N TYR A 495 -5.01 -21.49 -1.62
CA TYR A 495 -4.24 -20.29 -1.97
C TYR A 495 -2.75 -20.57 -2.06
N ARG A 496 -2.19 -21.36 -1.15
CA ARG A 496 -0.78 -21.77 -1.19
C ARG A 496 -0.46 -22.61 -2.43
N ALA A 497 -1.34 -23.54 -2.80
CA ALA A 497 -1.19 -24.34 -4.00
C ALA A 497 -1.25 -23.48 -5.28
N ILE A 498 -2.13 -22.46 -5.32
CA ILE A 498 -2.18 -21.50 -6.43
C ILE A 498 -0.89 -20.66 -6.47
N PHE A 499 -0.42 -20.17 -5.32
CA PHE A 499 0.79 -19.36 -5.22
C PHE A 499 2.02 -20.09 -5.79
N GLU A 500 2.27 -21.34 -5.39
CA GLU A 500 3.44 -22.10 -5.86
C GLU A 500 3.42 -22.41 -7.37
N ARG A 501 2.25 -22.39 -8.02
CA ARG A 501 2.19 -22.50 -9.50
C ARG A 501 2.87 -21.32 -10.18
N PHE A 502 2.77 -20.13 -9.60
CA PHE A 502 3.36 -18.91 -10.16
C PHE A 502 4.76 -18.65 -9.60
N TYR A 503 4.93 -18.92 -8.30
CA TYR A 503 6.10 -18.58 -7.50
C TYR A 503 6.67 -19.82 -6.78
N PRO A 504 7.27 -20.76 -7.53
CA PRO A 504 7.90 -21.92 -6.92
C PRO A 504 9.15 -21.50 -6.15
N GLY A 505 9.42 -22.16 -5.03
CA GLY A 505 10.67 -22.04 -4.28
C GLY A 505 10.53 -21.39 -2.90
N ASP A 506 11.46 -21.76 -2.04
CA ASP A 506 11.45 -21.38 -0.64
C ASP A 506 11.56 -19.86 -0.42
N ALA A 507 12.39 -19.17 -1.20
CA ALA A 507 12.56 -17.72 -1.09
C ALA A 507 11.23 -16.99 -1.36
N CYS A 508 10.51 -17.40 -2.41
CA CYS A 508 9.17 -16.89 -2.69
C CYS A 508 8.20 -17.16 -1.53
N ALA A 509 8.21 -18.38 -0.98
CA ALA A 509 7.32 -18.71 0.14
C ALA A 509 7.61 -17.86 1.39
N ARG A 510 8.88 -17.52 1.65
CA ARG A 510 9.31 -16.68 2.79
C ARG A 510 8.99 -15.20 2.62
N THR A 511 8.65 -14.73 1.42
CA THR A 511 8.20 -13.33 1.25
C THR A 511 6.83 -13.07 1.85
N VAL A 512 6.07 -14.12 2.14
CA VAL A 512 4.75 -14.05 2.77
C VAL A 512 4.90 -14.38 4.26
N PRO A 513 4.49 -13.48 5.18
CA PRO A 513 4.60 -13.72 6.60
C PRO A 513 3.85 -14.97 7.04
N GLY A 514 4.46 -15.73 7.94
CA GLY A 514 3.84 -16.87 8.60
C GLY A 514 3.25 -16.52 9.97
N GLY A 515 2.52 -17.47 10.54
CA GLY A 515 1.99 -17.38 11.90
C GLY A 515 0.46 -17.35 11.96
N LYS A 516 -0.08 -17.47 13.17
CA LYS A 516 -1.52 -17.34 13.41
C LYS A 516 -1.92 -15.86 13.37
N SER A 517 -2.97 -15.53 12.62
CA SER A 517 -3.60 -14.20 12.59
C SER A 517 -5.10 -14.34 12.80
N ILE A 518 -5.71 -13.38 13.50
CA ILE A 518 -7.16 -13.35 13.80
C ILE A 518 -7.69 -11.97 13.47
N ALA A 519 -8.65 -11.82 12.57
CA ALA A 519 -9.28 -10.52 12.29
C ALA A 519 -8.26 -9.41 11.90
N CYS A 520 -7.32 -9.72 11.01
CA CYS A 520 -6.14 -8.87 10.73
C CYS A 520 -5.26 -8.64 11.95
N SER A 521 -5.24 -9.49 12.97
CA SER A 521 -4.43 -9.28 14.18
C SER A 521 -2.99 -9.74 14.03
N SER A 522 -2.21 -9.40 15.04
CA SER A 522 -0.91 -9.96 15.32
C SER A 522 -0.94 -10.99 16.46
N PRO A 523 0.21 -11.61 16.79
CA PRO A 523 0.35 -12.39 18.02
C PRO A 523 -0.04 -11.62 19.30
N ALA A 524 0.01 -10.28 19.30
CA ALA A 524 -0.38 -9.48 20.47
C ALA A 524 -1.87 -9.63 20.81
N ALA A 525 -2.75 -9.72 19.81
CA ALA A 525 -4.18 -9.92 20.09
C ALA A 525 -4.44 -11.24 20.82
N ILE A 526 -3.73 -12.31 20.44
CA ILE A 526 -3.81 -13.61 21.12
C ILE A 526 -3.33 -13.50 22.57
N ALA A 527 -2.32 -12.66 22.83
CA ALA A 527 -1.82 -12.42 24.18
C ALA A 527 -2.79 -11.59 25.04
N TRP A 528 -3.55 -10.67 24.44
CA TRP A 528 -4.51 -9.82 25.14
C TRP A 528 -5.80 -10.55 25.52
N ASP A 529 -6.21 -11.56 24.75
CA ASP A 529 -7.33 -12.42 25.11
C ASP A 529 -7.13 -13.88 24.70
N ALA A 530 -7.05 -14.76 25.70
CA ALA A 530 -6.89 -16.19 25.51
C ALA A 530 -8.03 -16.86 24.71
N ALA A 531 -9.24 -16.28 24.69
CA ALA A 531 -10.35 -16.77 23.88
C ALA A 531 -10.03 -16.72 22.37
N PHE A 532 -9.14 -15.82 21.94
CA PHE A 532 -8.71 -15.74 20.55
C PHE A 532 -7.78 -16.90 20.17
N ALA A 533 -7.01 -17.48 21.10
CA ALA A 533 -6.09 -18.57 20.81
C ALA A 533 -6.77 -19.84 20.22
N GLN A 534 -8.07 -20.01 20.49
CA GLN A 534 -8.87 -21.16 20.06
C GLN A 534 -9.68 -20.93 18.78
N GLN A 535 -9.63 -19.73 18.19
CA GLN A 535 -10.34 -19.41 16.96
C GLN A 535 -9.43 -19.55 15.73
N ALA A 536 -9.91 -20.30 14.73
CA ALA A 536 -9.15 -20.59 13.49
C ALA A 536 -9.55 -19.71 12.29
N ASP A 537 -10.54 -18.82 12.43
CA ASP A 537 -10.97 -17.94 11.34
C ASP A 537 -10.35 -16.55 11.48
N PRO A 538 -9.55 -16.09 10.49
CA PRO A 538 -8.97 -14.75 10.51
C PRO A 538 -9.97 -13.63 10.16
N SER A 539 -11.29 -13.89 10.14
CA SER A 539 -12.32 -12.87 9.92
C SER A 539 -12.67 -12.08 11.18
N GLY A 540 -13.20 -10.86 11.00
CA GLY A 540 -13.69 -10.00 12.08
C GLY A 540 -14.84 -10.64 12.88
N ARG A 541 -15.54 -11.60 12.27
CA ARG A 541 -16.59 -12.42 12.90
C ARG A 541 -16.10 -13.23 14.11
N ALA A 542 -14.79 -13.35 14.31
CA ALA A 542 -14.21 -14.01 15.47
C ALA A 542 -14.39 -13.18 16.76
N VAL A 543 -14.57 -11.85 16.66
CA VAL A 543 -14.65 -10.91 17.78
C VAL A 543 -16.10 -10.52 18.12
N LYS A 544 -16.97 -11.52 18.37
CA LYS A 544 -18.44 -11.28 18.52
C LYS A 544 -18.85 -10.53 19.79
N ASP A 545 -18.14 -10.73 20.90
CA ASP A 545 -18.57 -10.21 22.22
C ASP A 545 -18.40 -8.69 22.36
N VAL A 546 -17.68 -8.05 21.44
CA VAL A 546 -17.47 -6.60 21.45
C VAL A 546 -18.68 -5.83 20.89
N HIS A 547 -19.51 -6.47 20.06
CA HIS A 547 -20.68 -5.82 19.44
C HIS A 547 -21.81 -5.49 20.44
N HIS A 548 -21.85 -6.14 21.61
CA HIS A 548 -22.94 -5.97 22.58
C HIS A 548 -22.55 -5.14 23.82
N ALA A 549 -21.26 -4.86 24.04
CA ALA A 549 -20.78 -4.15 25.23
C ALA A 549 -20.71 -2.62 25.06
N ALA A 550 -20.98 -2.10 23.86
CA ALA A 550 -20.95 -0.67 23.54
C ALA A 550 -22.34 0.00 23.52
N ALA A 551 -23.39 -0.71 23.91
CA ALA A 551 -24.77 -0.22 24.00
C ALA A 551 -25.11 0.29 25.40
#